data_AF-A0A2Z4MK88-F1
#
_entry.id   AF-A0A2Z4MK88-F1
#
_cell.length_a   1.000
_cell.length_b   1.000
_cell.length_c   1.000
_cell.angle_alpha   90.00
_cell.angle_beta   90.00
_cell.angle_gamma   90.00
#
_symmetry.space_group_name_H-M   'P 1'
#
loop_
_entity.id
_entity.type
_entity.pdbx_description
1 polymer ?
#
loop_
_entity_poly.entity_id
_entity_poly.type
_entity_poly.pdbx_seq_one_letter_code
_entity_poly.pdbx_strand_id
1 'polypeptide(L)'
;MTMKETDLIAPLVKTYSKMGYRAFAEVQLSSRWIDIFLVNEATNVTVAIELKLTDWKKAYKQAKVYPIAADYVYVGMPEQYVHRALDHCDYFENVGIGLLSINGKAVEVFEAQKSSILVEDVKKGIIENLNPEMEVILDDDGFLTKTFYPCGRFK
;
A
#
# COMPACT_ATOMS: atom_id res chain seq x y z
N MET A 1 8.07 -13.53 -18.74
CA MET A 1 7.48 -13.93 -17.45
C MET A 1 6.17 -13.18 -17.29
N THR A 2 5.14 -13.81 -16.70
CA THR A 2 3.88 -13.14 -16.37
C THR A 2 4.05 -12.34 -15.09
N MET A 3 3.63 -11.07 -15.10
CA MET A 3 3.70 -10.16 -13.94
C MET A 3 2.79 -10.65 -12.80
N LYS A 4 3.26 -10.51 -11.56
CA LYS A 4 2.56 -10.82 -10.30
C LYS A 4 2.39 -9.56 -9.45
N GLU A 5 1.43 -9.56 -8.53
CA GLU A 5 1.21 -8.43 -7.60
C GLU A 5 2.47 -8.12 -6.78
N THR A 6 3.25 -9.15 -6.41
CA THR A 6 4.54 -9.01 -5.72
C THR A 6 5.58 -8.20 -6.49
N ASP A 7 5.49 -8.16 -7.82
CA ASP A 7 6.43 -7.42 -8.66
C ASP A 7 6.25 -5.89 -8.50
N LEU A 8 5.14 -5.45 -7.91
CA LEU A 8 4.86 -4.05 -7.62
C LEU A 8 5.52 -3.56 -6.32
N ILE A 9 5.90 -4.47 -5.43
CA ILE A 9 6.41 -4.13 -4.09
C ILE A 9 7.78 -3.45 -4.19
N ALA A 10 8.74 -4.04 -4.90
CA ALA A 10 10.09 -3.46 -5.00
C ALA A 10 10.11 -2.01 -5.55
N PRO A 11 9.48 -1.69 -6.69
CA PRO A 11 9.46 -0.30 -7.19
C PRO A 11 8.73 0.67 -6.25
N LEU A 12 7.67 0.21 -5.57
CA LEU A 12 6.97 0.97 -4.54
C LEU A 12 7.89 1.30 -3.37
N VAL A 13 8.47 0.27 -2.74
CA VAL A 13 9.33 0.42 -1.55
C VAL A 13 10.56 1.25 -1.88
N LYS A 14 11.21 1.02 -3.02
CA LYS A 14 12.35 1.83 -3.49
C LYS A 14 11.99 3.31 -3.67
N THR A 15 10.74 3.63 -4.01
CA THR A 15 10.29 5.01 -4.17
C THR A 15 10.11 5.67 -2.81
N TYR A 16 9.35 5.03 -1.92
CA TYR A 16 9.01 5.59 -0.61
C TYR A 16 10.20 5.58 0.38
N SER A 17 11.14 4.64 0.27
CA SER A 17 12.35 4.63 1.11
C SER A 17 13.22 5.88 0.90
N LYS A 18 13.30 6.39 -0.34
CA LYS A 18 13.97 7.66 -0.65
C LYS A 18 13.29 8.88 -0.01
N MET A 19 12.02 8.74 0.37
CA MET A 19 11.23 9.75 1.07
C MET A 19 11.25 9.54 2.59
N GLY A 20 12.07 8.61 3.10
CA GLY A 20 12.23 8.34 4.53
C GLY A 20 11.19 7.40 5.13
N TYR A 21 10.44 6.66 4.30
CA TYR A 21 9.49 5.66 4.79
C TYR A 21 10.14 4.29 4.95
N ARG A 22 9.77 3.60 6.02
CA ARG A 22 9.92 2.15 6.18
C ARG A 22 8.65 1.47 5.67
N ALA A 23 8.79 0.28 5.09
CA ALA A 23 7.67 -0.46 4.51
C ALA A 23 7.47 -1.79 5.21
N PHE A 24 6.22 -2.17 5.45
CA PHE A 24 5.83 -3.40 6.12
C PHE A 24 4.75 -4.09 5.30
N ALA A 25 4.91 -5.37 5.01
CA ALA A 25 3.95 -6.14 4.21
C ALA A 25 3.00 -6.96 5.08
N GLU A 26 1.82 -7.27 4.53
CA GLU A 26 0.82 -8.15 5.16
C GLU A 26 0.43 -7.69 6.58
N VAL A 27 0.19 -6.39 6.75
CA VAL A 27 -0.12 -5.80 8.05
C VAL A 27 -1.59 -6.01 8.39
N GLN A 28 -1.87 -6.71 9.49
CA GLN A 28 -3.23 -7.06 9.87
C GLN A 28 -4.00 -5.84 10.39
N LEU A 29 -5.19 -5.60 9.82
CA LEU A 29 -6.20 -4.68 10.31
C LEU A 29 -7.50 -5.47 10.53
N SER A 30 -7.75 -5.88 11.78
CA SER A 30 -8.89 -6.74 12.14
C SER A 30 -8.92 -8.03 11.30
N SER A 31 -9.98 -8.27 10.53
CA SER A 31 -10.13 -9.42 9.64
C SER A 31 -9.54 -9.22 8.23
N ARG A 32 -8.80 -8.13 8.03
CA ARG A 32 -8.20 -7.75 6.75
C ARG A 32 -6.69 -7.59 6.88
N TRP A 33 -6.01 -7.58 5.75
CA TRP A 33 -4.57 -7.36 5.65
C TRP A 33 -4.34 -6.22 4.66
N ILE A 34 -3.52 -5.27 5.06
CA ILE A 34 -2.99 -4.20 4.23
C ILE A 34 -1.76 -4.79 3.53
N ASP A 35 -1.74 -4.78 2.21
CA ASP A 35 -0.63 -5.37 1.44
C ASP A 35 0.70 -4.71 1.79
N ILE A 36 0.74 -3.36 1.81
CA ILE A 36 1.89 -2.57 2.24
C ILE A 36 1.46 -1.42 3.15
N PHE A 37 2.04 -1.35 4.34
CA PHE A 37 1.92 -0.24 5.28
C PHE A 37 3.26 0.50 5.37
N LEU A 38 3.24 1.81 5.12
CA LEU A 38 4.43 2.66 5.16
C LEU A 38 4.40 3.54 6.39
N VAL A 39 5.55 3.69 7.05
CA VAL A 39 5.72 4.55 8.23
C VAL A 39 6.89 5.49 8.00
N ASN A 40 6.65 6.79 8.11
CA ASN A 40 7.72 7.79 8.19
C ASN A 40 7.91 8.19 9.65
N GLU A 41 8.96 7.70 10.29
CA GLU A 41 9.20 7.90 11.73
C GLU A 41 9.47 9.36 12.09
N ALA A 42 10.09 10.13 11.19
CA ALA A 42 10.42 11.53 11.43
C ALA A 42 9.18 12.43 11.48
N THR A 43 8.13 12.08 10.72
CA THR A 43 6.89 12.87 10.61
C THR A 43 5.69 12.21 11.26
N ASN A 44 5.82 10.95 11.67
CA ASN A 44 4.74 10.07 12.13
C ASN A 44 3.60 9.89 11.10
N VAL A 45 3.86 10.15 9.81
CA VAL A 45 2.88 9.95 8.73
C VAL A 45 2.86 8.48 8.31
N THR A 46 1.66 7.92 8.14
CA THR A 46 1.48 6.54 7.67
C THR A 46 0.69 6.46 6.36
N VAL A 47 1.02 5.48 5.54
CA VAL A 47 0.33 5.21 4.27
C VAL A 47 -0.05 3.75 4.17
N ALA A 48 -1.31 3.45 3.90
CA ALA A 48 -1.77 2.08 3.63
C ALA A 48 -2.02 1.90 2.13
N ILE A 49 -1.51 0.81 1.55
CA ILE A 49 -1.56 0.57 0.11
C ILE A 49 -2.09 -0.83 -0.16
N GLU A 50 -3.13 -0.93 -0.97
CA GLU A 50 -3.62 -2.18 -1.55
C GLU A 50 -3.08 -2.32 -2.98
N LEU A 51 -2.47 -3.45 -3.31
CA LEU A 51 -1.88 -3.72 -4.62
C LEU A 51 -2.81 -4.59 -5.46
N LYS A 52 -3.00 -4.23 -6.73
CA LYS A 52 -3.75 -5.05 -7.67
C LYS A 52 -3.21 -4.97 -9.08
N LEU A 53 -3.10 -6.10 -9.76
CA LEU A 53 -2.77 -6.07 -11.19
C LEU A 53 -3.91 -5.43 -12.00
N THR A 54 -5.14 -5.92 -11.86
CA THR A 54 -6.23 -5.57 -12.80
C THR A 54 -7.58 -5.28 -12.15
N ASP A 55 -7.93 -5.94 -11.05
CA ASP A 55 -9.26 -5.84 -10.41
C ASP A 55 -9.33 -4.66 -9.41
N TRP A 56 -9.30 -3.45 -9.96
CA TRP A 56 -9.35 -2.22 -9.15
C TRP A 56 -10.60 -2.14 -8.27
N LYS A 57 -11.73 -2.73 -8.70
CA LYS A 57 -12.98 -2.74 -7.92
C LYS A 57 -12.82 -3.51 -6.62
N LYS A 58 -12.13 -4.65 -6.69
CA LYS A 58 -11.79 -5.43 -5.50
C LYS A 58 -10.79 -4.68 -4.61
N ALA A 59 -9.77 -4.08 -5.20
CA ALA A 59 -8.79 -3.28 -4.46
C ALA A 59 -9.46 -2.12 -3.71
N TYR A 60 -10.34 -1.36 -4.37
CA TYR A 60 -11.15 -0.31 -3.75
C TYR A 60 -11.99 -0.83 -2.57
N LYS A 61 -12.70 -1.97 -2.75
CA LYS A 61 -13.49 -2.59 -1.68
C LYS A 61 -12.65 -3.05 -0.49
N GLN A 62 -11.38 -3.40 -0.71
CA GLN A 62 -10.44 -3.75 0.35
C GLN A 62 -9.94 -2.49 1.06
N ALA A 63 -9.45 -1.50 0.29
CA ALA A 63 -8.85 -0.27 0.77
C ALA A 63 -9.81 0.70 1.49
N LYS A 64 -11.12 0.66 1.22
CA LYS A 64 -12.12 1.58 1.82
C LYS A 64 -12.17 1.62 3.35
N VAL A 65 -11.61 0.62 4.03
CA VAL A 65 -11.56 0.56 5.50
C VAL A 65 -10.25 1.10 6.07
N TYR A 66 -9.19 1.20 5.25
CA TYR A 66 -7.87 1.61 5.70
C TYR A 66 -7.79 3.07 6.21
N PRO A 67 -8.68 4.02 5.83
CA PRO A 67 -8.62 5.37 6.38
C PRO A 67 -8.76 5.44 7.91
N ILE A 68 -9.31 4.42 8.57
CA ILE A 68 -9.36 4.39 10.05
C ILE A 68 -7.98 4.15 10.68
N ALA A 69 -6.98 3.75 9.90
CA ALA A 69 -5.71 3.22 10.39
C ALA A 69 -4.46 3.89 9.76
N ALA A 70 -4.61 4.69 8.70
CA ALA A 70 -3.50 5.39 8.04
C ALA A 70 -3.85 6.85 7.71
N ASP A 71 -2.84 7.72 7.68
CA ASP A 71 -3.03 9.12 7.26
C ASP A 71 -3.45 9.20 5.79
N TYR A 72 -2.85 8.38 4.92
CA TYR A 72 -3.19 8.32 3.50
C TYR A 72 -3.43 6.88 3.06
N VAL A 73 -4.29 6.70 2.07
CA VAL A 73 -4.63 5.38 1.52
C VAL A 73 -4.54 5.40 0.02
N TYR A 74 -3.91 4.38 -0.56
CA TYR A 74 -3.80 4.24 -2.02
C TYR A 74 -4.21 2.85 -2.49
N VAL A 75 -4.67 2.80 -3.74
CA VAL A 75 -4.61 1.58 -4.55
C VAL A 75 -3.44 1.70 -5.52
N GLY A 76 -2.53 0.74 -5.49
CA GLY A 76 -1.39 0.65 -6.40
C GLY A 76 -1.62 -0.38 -7.51
N MET A 77 -1.40 0.04 -8.75
CA MET A 77 -1.58 -0.81 -9.94
C MET A 77 -0.42 -0.67 -10.92
N PRO A 78 -0.17 -1.66 -11.79
CA PRO A 78 0.77 -1.51 -12.89
C PRO A 78 0.36 -0.35 -13.80
N GLU A 79 1.35 0.40 -14.32
CA GLU A 79 1.12 1.52 -15.23
C GLU A 79 0.20 1.17 -16.42
N GLN A 80 0.40 -0.01 -17.01
CA GLN A 80 -0.42 -0.49 -18.12
C GLN A 80 -1.90 -0.74 -17.77
N TYR A 81 -2.28 -0.80 -16.48
CA TYR A 81 -3.64 -1.14 -16.04
C TYR A 81 -4.29 -0.07 -15.15
N VAL A 82 -3.53 0.90 -14.63
CA VAL A 82 -4.04 1.94 -13.71
C VAL A 82 -5.14 2.81 -14.34
N HIS A 83 -5.14 2.99 -15.67
CA HIS A 83 -6.17 3.73 -16.40
C HIS A 83 -7.58 3.20 -16.08
N ARG A 84 -7.74 1.89 -15.86
CA ARG A 84 -9.03 1.28 -15.55
C ARG A 84 -9.64 1.79 -14.24
N ALA A 85 -8.80 2.21 -13.29
CA ALA A 85 -9.22 2.83 -12.05
C ALA A 85 -9.38 4.35 -12.23
N LEU A 86 -8.49 5.00 -12.98
CA LEU A 86 -8.53 6.45 -13.25
C LEU A 86 -9.80 6.87 -14.02
N ASP A 87 -10.26 6.06 -14.97
CA ASP A 87 -11.52 6.28 -15.69
C ASP A 87 -12.75 6.28 -14.75
N HIS A 88 -12.56 5.87 -13.50
CA HIS A 88 -13.55 5.78 -12.42
C HIS A 88 -13.03 6.41 -11.12
N CYS A 89 -12.24 7.50 -11.23
CA CYS A 89 -11.63 8.18 -10.08
C CYS A 89 -12.66 8.73 -9.07
N ASP A 90 -13.90 8.96 -9.50
CA ASP A 90 -15.03 9.37 -8.66
C ASP A 90 -15.30 8.38 -7.51
N TYR A 91 -15.09 7.07 -7.71
CA TYR A 91 -15.18 6.09 -6.62
C TYR A 91 -14.15 6.34 -5.52
N PHE A 92 -12.95 6.77 -5.91
CA PHE A 92 -11.81 6.97 -5.02
C PHE A 92 -11.87 8.33 -4.33
N GLU A 93 -12.24 9.37 -5.06
CA GLU A 93 -12.41 10.75 -4.56
C GLU A 93 -13.37 10.81 -3.37
N ASN A 94 -14.53 10.15 -3.48
CA ASN A 94 -15.57 10.16 -2.45
C ASN A 94 -15.11 9.57 -1.09
N VAL A 95 -14.03 8.78 -1.08
CA VAL A 95 -13.47 8.16 0.13
C VAL A 95 -12.10 8.76 0.49
N GLY A 96 -11.54 9.64 -0.35
CA GLY A 96 -10.21 10.21 -0.17
C GLY A 96 -9.06 9.25 -0.47
N ILE A 97 -9.30 8.19 -1.25
CA ILE A 97 -8.27 7.21 -1.63
C ILE A 97 -7.53 7.70 -2.88
N GLY A 98 -6.20 7.63 -2.88
CA GLY A 98 -5.38 7.95 -4.06
C GLY A 98 -5.13 6.73 -4.96
N LEU A 99 -4.56 6.98 -6.14
CA LEU A 99 -4.10 5.96 -7.08
C LEU A 99 -2.61 6.09 -7.37
N LEU A 100 -1.91 4.96 -7.31
CA LEU A 100 -0.50 4.85 -7.71
C LEU A 100 -0.39 4.04 -9.00
N SER A 101 0.30 4.62 -9.98
CA SER A 101 0.83 3.94 -11.15
C SER A 101 2.23 3.40 -10.84
N ILE A 102 2.45 2.11 -11.06
CA ILE A 102 3.70 1.44 -10.69
C ILE A 102 4.36 0.84 -11.94
N ASN A 103 5.54 1.37 -12.27
CA ASN A 103 6.45 0.84 -13.29
C ASN A 103 7.89 1.30 -13.00
N GLY A 104 8.72 0.44 -12.42
CA GLY A 104 10.10 0.77 -11.98
C GLY A 104 10.18 1.77 -10.80
N LYS A 105 9.15 2.58 -10.60
CA LYS A 105 8.86 3.47 -9.47
C LYS A 105 7.35 3.55 -9.25
N ALA A 106 6.93 4.02 -8.09
CA ALA A 106 5.55 4.42 -7.85
C ALA A 106 5.37 5.90 -8.19
N VAL A 107 4.29 6.23 -8.88
CA VAL A 107 3.90 7.60 -9.23
C VAL A 107 2.45 7.79 -8.86
N GLU A 108 2.18 8.85 -8.11
CA GLU A 108 0.81 9.27 -7.85
C GLU A 108 0.17 9.79 -9.12
N VAL A 109 -0.95 9.18 -9.51
CA VAL A 109 -1.75 9.56 -10.68
C VAL A 109 -3.13 10.08 -10.28
N PHE A 110 -3.51 9.90 -9.02
CA PHE A 110 -4.64 10.55 -8.38
C PHE A 110 -4.31 10.75 -6.90
N GLU A 111 -4.42 11.99 -6.41
CA GLU A 111 -4.00 12.39 -5.07
C GLU A 111 -4.88 11.77 -3.99
N ALA A 112 -4.27 11.23 -2.93
CA ALA A 112 -5.01 10.80 -1.75
C ALA A 112 -5.30 12.00 -0.83
N GLN A 113 -6.46 11.99 -0.19
CA GLN A 113 -6.77 12.96 0.85
C GLN A 113 -6.32 12.43 2.20
N LYS A 114 -5.85 13.32 3.07
CA LYS A 114 -5.55 12.92 4.45
C LYS A 114 -6.83 12.45 5.13
N SER A 115 -6.79 11.27 5.74
CA SER A 115 -7.97 10.67 6.37
C SER A 115 -8.53 11.56 7.48
N SER A 116 -9.79 11.92 7.36
CA SER A 116 -10.55 12.64 8.39
C SER A 116 -11.19 11.71 9.43
N ILE A 117 -11.10 10.39 9.23
CA ILE A 117 -11.69 9.36 10.10
C ILE A 117 -10.63 8.45 10.72
N LEU A 118 -9.37 8.88 10.70
CA LEU A 118 -8.26 8.19 11.35
C LEU A 118 -8.54 8.02 12.85
N VAL A 119 -8.40 6.80 13.33
CA VAL A 119 -8.48 6.48 14.76
C VAL A 119 -7.05 6.28 15.25
N GLU A 120 -6.53 7.25 16.00
CA GLU A 120 -5.13 7.25 16.46
C GLU A 120 -4.76 5.99 17.23
N ASP A 121 -5.65 5.45 18.07
CA ASP A 121 -5.40 4.20 18.80
C ASP A 121 -5.28 2.99 17.87
N VAL A 122 -6.02 2.95 16.75
CA VAL A 122 -5.90 1.89 15.75
C VAL A 122 -4.56 2.01 15.03
N LYS A 123 -4.19 3.22 14.59
CA LYS A 123 -2.88 3.50 13.97
C LYS A 123 -1.73 3.11 14.90
N LYS A 124 -1.80 3.54 16.16
CA LYS A 124 -0.81 3.22 17.19
C LYS A 124 -0.73 1.72 17.42
N GLY A 125 -1.87 1.05 17.55
CA GLY A 125 -1.94 -0.41 17.71
C GLY A 125 -1.33 -1.15 16.52
N ILE A 126 -1.51 -0.69 15.29
CA ILE A 126 -0.80 -1.24 14.13
C ILE A 126 0.71 -1.07 14.30
N ILE A 127 1.18 0.16 14.54
CA ILE A 127 2.61 0.48 14.65
C ILE A 127 3.28 -0.35 15.75
N GLU A 128 2.64 -0.52 16.91
CA GLU A 128 3.16 -1.31 18.03
C GLU A 128 3.27 -2.82 17.72
N ASN A 129 2.47 -3.33 16.78
CA ASN A 129 2.49 -4.74 16.36
C ASN A 129 3.39 -4.99 15.14
N LEU A 130 3.93 -3.93 14.51
CA LEU A 130 4.92 -4.09 13.45
C LEU A 130 6.18 -4.76 14.02
N ASN A 131 6.74 -5.67 13.24
CA ASN A 131 7.94 -6.41 13.63
C ASN A 131 8.88 -6.63 12.44
N PRO A 132 10.16 -6.97 12.68
CA PRO A 132 11.16 -7.12 11.61
C PRO A 132 10.80 -8.15 10.53
N GLU A 133 10.00 -9.17 10.85
CA GLU A 133 9.57 -10.17 9.86
C GLU A 133 8.60 -9.59 8.82
N MET A 134 7.86 -8.55 9.17
CA MET A 134 6.97 -7.83 8.25
C MET A 134 7.71 -6.80 7.39
N GLU A 135 8.86 -6.29 7.85
CA GLU A 135 9.57 -5.20 7.18
C GLU A 135 10.08 -5.61 5.79
N VAL A 136 9.77 -4.81 4.77
CA VAL A 136 10.21 -5.00 3.39
C VAL A 136 11.56 -4.34 3.18
N ILE A 137 12.59 -5.16 3.06
CA ILE A 137 13.96 -4.73 2.83
C ILE A 137 14.34 -5.12 1.40
N LEU A 138 15.04 -4.21 0.72
CA LEU A 138 15.62 -4.46 -0.60
C LEU A 138 17.13 -4.69 -0.43
N ASP A 139 17.71 -5.58 -1.23
CA ASP A 139 19.16 -5.71 -1.34
C ASP A 139 19.78 -4.54 -2.13
N ASP A 140 21.11 -4.55 -2.27
CA ASP A 140 21.87 -3.50 -2.96
C ASP A 140 21.48 -3.36 -4.44
N ASP A 141 20.99 -4.44 -5.06
CA ASP A 141 20.52 -4.46 -6.44
C ASP A 141 19.03 -4.05 -6.56
N GLY A 142 18.34 -3.88 -5.44
CA GLY A 142 16.95 -3.44 -5.35
C GLY A 142 15.93 -4.58 -5.43
N PHE A 143 16.34 -5.83 -5.24
CA PHE A 143 15.46 -6.98 -5.14
C PHE A 143 14.97 -7.20 -3.71
N LEU A 144 13.82 -7.85 -3.56
CA LEU A 144 13.28 -8.19 -2.25
C LEU A 144 14.20 -9.19 -1.55
N THR A 145 14.63 -8.89 -0.32
CA THR A 145 15.48 -9.80 0.48
C THR A 145 14.73 -11.02 1.02
N LYS A 146 13.39 -10.99 0.97
CA LYS A 146 12.52 -12.11 1.34
C LYS A 146 11.26 -12.15 0.48
N THR A 147 10.71 -13.35 0.34
CA THR A 147 9.46 -13.57 -0.38
C THR A 147 8.29 -13.23 0.54
N PHE A 148 7.47 -12.29 0.10
CA PHE A 148 6.16 -12.04 0.69
C PHE A 148 5.14 -12.80 -0.12
N TYR A 149 4.38 -13.68 0.52
CA TYR A 149 3.26 -14.35 -0.12
C TYR A 149 2.07 -13.42 0.01
N PRO A 150 1.54 -12.84 -1.08
CA PRO A 150 0.33 -12.06 -1.02
C PRO A 150 -0.76 -13.00 -0.51
N CYS A 151 -1.17 -12.79 0.73
CA CYS A 151 -2.10 -13.66 1.42
C CYS A 151 -1.66 -15.13 1.41
N GLY A 152 -0.84 -15.52 2.40
CA GLY A 152 -0.80 -16.89 2.90
C GLY A 152 -2.19 -17.32 3.38
N ARG A 153 -3.08 -17.66 2.44
CA ARG A 153 -4.32 -18.38 2.70
C ARG A 153 -3.92 -19.80 3.09
N PHE A 154 -3.49 -19.97 4.34
CA PHE A 154 -3.63 -21.26 4.98
C PHE A 154 -5.13 -21.59 4.95
N LYS A 155 -5.48 -22.58 4.14
CA LYS A 155 -6.68 -23.37 4.38
C LYS A 155 -6.49 -24.16 5.65
#